data_AF-A0A5B9Y3X0-F1
#
_entry.id   AF-A0A5B9Y3X0-F1
#
_cell.length_a   1.000
_cell.length_b   1.000
_cell.length_c   1.000
_cell.angle_alpha   90.00
_cell.angle_beta   90.00
_cell.angle_gamma   90.00
#
_symmetry.space_group_name_H-M   'P 1'
#
loop_
_entity.id
_entity.type
_entity.pdbx_description
1 polymer ?
#
loop_
_entity_poly.entity_id
_entity_poly.type
_entity_poly.pdbx_seq_one_letter_code
_entity_poly.pdbx_strand_id
1 'polypeptide(L)'
;MFFATENTSILRDFVSISTWQSLVAVLLFVGIEIGFWILLKKFKIKFMYRILAGFAIGLVYGLVIQGIIGFPDKDQLEGYKDPEHNFYWVSELNVWAEFFKRIFINGVTLLTIPIVFIAIFKITAKPSSRGVARITLKGAALLLSNVAFAFAVTYALGIWLNVGVVKGYSLVSTDGGASSGRDNVPLPSLIWGYLPNNFFLTLTGTSIIPVMVLGALAGGSVKLLSRRKAVEMEAIRKAMDTGWDIIMSMLMTFMKIMPLAVMSMITVSITSRPIGMLAVIGKVIGIGYVGIAISIGWLTLLIFLSGMKVSGWWKHAWKPLVQGFATQSSNASLPITMGTLKEDLKVSENVTGTIAPISTTMGLMACAGVQAGLATSILWTGTGTGSVVHDMGFFSFTLLSLVITLIASLGIAGVPGTATVVTVGVLGGLGFIGFADSVLAIIAPLDGLFDMGRTGNNVLAAVAVAPIVAKSEGQIEEGSPLLSEKGILRQKAILNKINIKEEFAVKIENTTRTYNKSVNVKGIEASEKANLKSKYSEEVKTLKADKKAALLSAKQELATLKEPLRKSKA
;
A
#
# COMPACT_ATOMS: atom_id res chain seq x y z
N MET A 1 -21.50 -40.49 -28.13
CA MET A 1 -21.28 -39.39 -29.09
C MET A 1 -20.44 -38.33 -28.38
N PHE A 2 -19.13 -38.58 -28.31
CA PHE A 2 -18.16 -37.84 -27.47
C PHE A 2 -17.12 -37.07 -28.31
N PHE A 3 -17.36 -36.93 -29.62
CA PHE A 3 -16.47 -36.23 -30.53
C PHE A 3 -17.22 -35.13 -31.28
N ALA A 4 -16.85 -33.91 -30.89
CA ALA A 4 -16.77 -32.65 -31.63
C ALA A 4 -17.78 -32.37 -32.75
N THR A 5 -18.55 -31.29 -32.58
CA THR A 5 -18.77 -30.33 -33.66
C THR A 5 -17.52 -29.45 -33.78
N GLU A 6 -17.11 -29.17 -35.02
CA GLU A 6 -15.77 -28.73 -35.49
C GLU A 6 -15.13 -27.47 -34.87
N ASN A 7 -15.65 -26.91 -33.78
CA ASN A 7 -14.99 -25.80 -33.09
C ASN A 7 -14.96 -25.89 -31.56
N THR A 8 -15.45 -26.98 -30.98
CA THR A 8 -15.42 -27.17 -29.52
C THR A 8 -14.95 -28.56 -29.13
N SER A 9 -13.89 -28.62 -28.32
CA SER A 9 -13.36 -29.85 -27.74
C SER A 9 -13.59 -29.78 -26.24
N ILE A 10 -14.36 -30.71 -25.66
CA ILE A 10 -14.62 -30.73 -24.21
C ILE A 10 -13.30 -30.75 -23.43
N LEU A 11 -12.30 -31.49 -23.92
CA LEU A 11 -11.00 -31.55 -23.27
C LEU A 11 -10.27 -30.20 -23.31
N ARG A 12 -10.34 -29.47 -24.42
CA ARG A 12 -9.76 -28.12 -24.56
C ARG A 12 -10.55 -27.05 -23.80
N ASP A 13 -11.86 -27.00 -24.02
CA ASP A 13 -12.69 -25.85 -23.64
C ASP A 13 -13.25 -25.98 -22.22
N PHE A 14 -13.45 -27.22 -21.73
CA PHE A 14 -13.93 -27.46 -20.36
C PHE A 14 -12.80 -27.87 -19.40
N VAL A 15 -11.90 -28.76 -19.83
CA VAL A 15 -10.80 -29.25 -18.97
C VAL A 15 -9.52 -28.42 -19.12
N SER A 16 -9.38 -27.65 -20.21
CA SER A 16 -8.13 -26.95 -20.55
C SER A 16 -6.94 -27.89 -20.65
N ILE A 17 -7.14 -29.04 -21.31
CA ILE A 17 -6.11 -30.03 -21.64
C ILE A 17 -6.41 -30.59 -23.03
N SER A 18 -5.80 -30.05 -24.07
CA SER A 18 -6.01 -30.49 -25.46
C SER A 18 -4.89 -31.36 -26.00
N THR A 19 -3.71 -31.35 -25.36
CA THR A 19 -2.51 -32.05 -25.84
C THR A 19 -1.90 -32.91 -24.74
N TRP A 20 -1.05 -33.88 -25.12
CA TRP A 20 -0.32 -34.67 -24.13
C TRP A 20 0.68 -33.81 -23.35
N GLN A 21 1.24 -32.76 -23.98
CA GLN A 21 2.12 -31.80 -23.34
C GLN A 21 1.41 -31.04 -22.22
N SER A 22 0.18 -30.55 -22.46
CA SER A 22 -0.60 -29.89 -21.40
C SER A 22 -0.98 -30.87 -20.30
N LEU A 23 -1.38 -32.10 -20.63
CA LEU A 23 -1.70 -33.11 -19.62
C LEU A 23 -0.51 -33.38 -18.70
N VAL A 24 0.68 -33.61 -19.27
CA VAL A 24 1.90 -33.89 -18.49
C VAL A 24 2.30 -32.68 -17.65
N ALA A 25 2.30 -31.47 -18.24
CA ALA A 25 2.65 -30.26 -17.52
C ALA A 25 1.69 -29.98 -16.37
N VAL A 26 0.38 -30.11 -16.58
CA VAL A 26 -0.64 -29.92 -15.55
C VAL A 26 -0.51 -30.95 -14.43
N LEU A 27 -0.35 -32.24 -14.76
CA LEU A 27 -0.20 -33.29 -13.75
C LEU A 27 1.09 -33.12 -12.92
N LEU A 28 2.19 -32.72 -13.55
CA LEU A 28 3.43 -32.42 -12.84
C LEU A 28 3.26 -31.21 -11.92
N PHE A 29 2.68 -30.12 -12.41
CA PHE A 29 2.45 -28.92 -11.62
C PHE A 29 1.57 -29.20 -10.39
N VAL A 30 0.40 -29.82 -10.61
CA VAL A 30 -0.54 -30.18 -9.53
C VAL A 30 0.08 -31.21 -8.58
N GLY A 31 0.82 -32.19 -9.10
CA GLY A 31 1.54 -33.17 -8.29
C GLY A 31 2.58 -32.52 -7.37
N ILE A 32 3.32 -31.52 -7.87
CA ILE A 32 4.27 -30.73 -7.07
C ILE A 32 3.51 -29.92 -6.02
N GLU A 33 2.40 -29.26 -6.36
CA GLU A 33 1.60 -28.49 -5.38
C GLU A 33 1.04 -29.38 -4.26
N ILE A 34 0.48 -30.55 -4.60
CA ILE A 34 -0.03 -31.52 -3.61
C ILE A 34 1.11 -32.05 -2.75
N GLY A 35 2.22 -32.45 -3.36
CA GLY A 35 3.40 -32.92 -2.64
C GLY A 35 3.95 -31.86 -1.70
N PHE A 36 4.01 -30.61 -2.17
CA PHE A 36 4.45 -29.47 -1.37
C PHE A 36 3.49 -29.21 -0.20
N TRP A 37 2.18 -29.24 -0.43
CA TRP A 37 1.18 -29.11 0.62
C TRP A 37 1.30 -30.18 1.71
N ILE A 38 1.49 -31.44 1.32
CA ILE A 38 1.70 -32.57 2.25
C ILE A 38 2.99 -32.35 3.05
N LEU A 39 4.06 -31.92 2.40
CA LEU A 39 5.35 -31.64 3.04
C LEU A 39 5.22 -30.51 4.08
N LEU A 40 4.48 -29.45 3.76
CA LEU A 40 4.21 -28.34 4.68
C LEU A 40 3.37 -28.73 5.91
N LYS A 41 2.55 -29.78 5.79
CA LYS A 41 1.81 -30.35 6.93
C LYS A 41 2.70 -31.27 7.77
N LYS A 42 3.56 -32.07 7.13
CA LYS A 42 4.44 -33.03 7.81
C LYS A 42 5.55 -32.34 8.60
N PHE A 43 6.15 -31.29 8.05
CA PHE A 43 7.23 -30.55 8.71
C PHE A 43 6.74 -29.22 9.29
N LYS A 44 7.01 -29.00 10.58
CA LYS A 44 6.74 -27.73 11.26
C LYS A 44 7.78 -26.66 10.87
N ILE A 45 7.73 -26.24 9.62
CA ILE A 45 8.57 -25.18 9.07
C ILE A 45 7.97 -23.82 9.45
N LYS A 46 8.80 -22.83 9.80
CA LYS A 46 8.33 -21.45 10.02
C LYS A 46 7.66 -20.91 8.76
N PHE A 47 6.56 -20.19 8.92
CA PHE A 47 5.72 -19.66 7.83
C PHE A 47 6.53 -19.02 6.68
N MET A 48 7.54 -18.21 7.03
CA MET A 48 8.43 -17.56 6.06
C MET A 48 9.10 -18.54 5.07
N TYR A 49 9.70 -19.62 5.57
CA TYR A 49 10.39 -20.58 4.71
C TYR A 49 9.41 -21.37 3.83
N ARG A 50 8.14 -21.47 4.23
CA ARG A 50 7.09 -22.06 3.39
C ARG A 50 6.85 -21.19 2.16
N ILE A 51 6.75 -19.88 2.34
CA ILE A 51 6.57 -18.95 1.22
C ILE A 51 7.78 -18.97 0.28
N LEU A 52 8.99 -18.90 0.84
CA LEU A 52 10.22 -18.92 0.05
C LEU A 52 10.40 -20.25 -0.71
N ALA A 53 10.03 -21.38 -0.11
CA ALA A 53 10.02 -22.66 -0.79
C ALA A 53 9.03 -22.68 -1.95
N GLY A 54 7.80 -22.19 -1.75
CA GLY A 54 6.80 -22.09 -2.81
C GLY A 54 7.27 -21.19 -3.96
N PHE A 55 7.85 -20.04 -3.62
CA PHE A 55 8.50 -19.14 -4.58
C PHE A 55 9.58 -19.84 -5.40
N ALA A 56 10.53 -20.51 -4.72
CA ALA A 56 11.65 -21.17 -5.38
C ALA A 56 11.18 -22.31 -6.28
N ILE A 57 10.25 -23.14 -5.81
CA ILE A 57 9.67 -24.23 -6.59
C ILE A 57 8.95 -23.68 -7.83
N GLY A 58 8.12 -22.65 -7.67
CA GLY A 58 7.40 -22.03 -8.78
C GLY A 58 8.33 -21.36 -9.79
N LEU A 59 9.41 -20.72 -9.32
CA LEU A 59 10.43 -20.12 -10.17
C LEU A 59 11.14 -21.20 -10.99
N VAL A 60 11.61 -22.27 -10.35
CA VAL A 60 12.28 -23.38 -11.04
C VAL A 60 11.36 -24.01 -12.06
N TYR A 61 10.10 -24.31 -11.68
CA TYR A 61 9.12 -24.89 -12.58
C TYR A 61 8.84 -23.97 -13.78
N GLY A 62 8.57 -22.69 -13.55
CA GLY A 62 8.34 -21.72 -14.61
C GLY A 62 9.54 -21.57 -15.56
N LEU A 63 10.76 -21.56 -15.04
CA LEU A 63 11.99 -21.46 -15.84
C LEU A 63 12.23 -22.72 -16.68
N VAL A 64 11.90 -23.90 -16.14
CA VAL A 64 11.96 -25.15 -16.92
C VAL A 64 10.97 -25.10 -18.08
N ILE A 65 9.74 -24.66 -17.85
CA ILE A 65 8.74 -24.48 -18.93
C ILE A 65 9.25 -23.48 -19.97
N GLN A 66 9.75 -22.31 -19.55
CA GLN A 66 10.35 -21.29 -20.42
C GLN A 66 11.54 -21.83 -21.25
N GLY A 67 12.38 -22.68 -20.65
CA GLY A 67 13.46 -23.35 -21.35
C GLY A 67 12.98 -24.35 -22.40
N ILE A 68 11.91 -25.10 -22.12
CA ILE A 68 11.29 -26.04 -23.07
C ILE A 68 10.72 -25.31 -24.30
N ILE A 69 10.14 -24.14 -24.11
CA ILE A 69 9.56 -23.31 -25.19
C ILE A 69 10.55 -22.35 -25.85
N GLY A 70 11.82 -22.36 -25.43
CA GLY A 70 12.90 -21.61 -26.08
C GLY A 70 12.95 -20.12 -25.77
N PHE A 71 12.46 -19.69 -24.59
CA PHE A 71 12.46 -18.28 -24.14
C PHE A 71 11.83 -17.29 -25.15
N PRO A 72 10.54 -17.47 -25.49
CA PRO A 72 9.87 -16.69 -26.51
C PRO A 72 9.82 -15.19 -26.20
N ASP A 73 9.82 -14.40 -27.28
CA ASP A 73 9.55 -12.97 -27.23
C ASP A 73 8.04 -12.68 -27.11
N LYS A 74 7.68 -11.40 -26.95
CA LYS A 74 6.29 -10.98 -26.65
C LYS A 74 5.30 -11.48 -27.70
N ASP A 75 5.61 -11.31 -28.98
CA ASP A 75 4.70 -11.66 -30.08
C ASP A 75 4.47 -13.17 -30.17
N GLN A 76 5.51 -13.95 -29.86
CA GLN A 76 5.41 -15.41 -29.78
C GLN A 76 4.50 -15.83 -28.62
N LEU A 77 4.66 -15.25 -27.42
CA LEU A 77 3.81 -15.56 -26.27
C LEU A 77 2.35 -15.16 -26.47
N GLU A 78 2.06 -14.06 -27.16
CA GLU A 78 0.69 -13.68 -27.50
C GLU A 78 0.06 -14.68 -28.47
N GLY A 79 0.85 -15.19 -29.42
CA GLY A 79 0.46 -16.29 -30.31
C GLY A 79 0.08 -17.58 -29.60
N TYR A 80 0.57 -17.83 -28.37
CA TYR A 80 0.24 -19.06 -27.62
C TYR A 80 -1.19 -19.09 -27.09
N LYS A 81 -1.93 -17.98 -27.22
CA LYS A 81 -3.37 -17.96 -26.93
C LYS A 81 -4.20 -18.54 -28.07
N ASP A 82 -3.61 -18.68 -29.25
CA ASP A 82 -4.23 -19.32 -30.40
C ASP A 82 -4.23 -20.86 -30.21
N PRO A 83 -5.40 -21.53 -30.22
CA PRO A 83 -5.50 -22.99 -30.15
C PRO A 83 -4.70 -23.74 -31.22
N GLU A 84 -4.37 -23.10 -32.34
CA GLU A 84 -3.60 -23.70 -33.44
C GLU A 84 -2.08 -23.60 -33.22
N HIS A 85 -1.63 -22.86 -32.21
CA HIS A 85 -0.20 -22.68 -31.94
C HIS A 85 0.42 -23.92 -31.26
N ASN A 86 1.62 -24.31 -31.69
CA ASN A 86 2.37 -25.46 -31.15
C ASN A 86 2.67 -25.40 -29.63
N PHE A 87 2.50 -24.23 -29.01
CA PHE A 87 2.75 -23.99 -27.59
C PHE A 87 1.48 -23.59 -26.82
N TYR A 88 0.30 -23.77 -27.42
CA TYR A 88 -0.99 -23.52 -26.77
C TYR A 88 -1.14 -24.26 -25.43
N TRP A 89 -0.49 -25.42 -25.30
CA TRP A 89 -0.45 -26.20 -24.07
C TRP A 89 0.10 -25.43 -22.86
N VAL A 90 0.90 -24.37 -23.06
CA VAL A 90 1.36 -23.46 -21.99
C VAL A 90 0.24 -22.57 -21.49
N SER A 91 -0.65 -22.11 -22.38
CA SER A 91 -1.85 -21.36 -22.01
C SER A 91 -2.77 -22.23 -21.14
N GLU A 92 -2.97 -23.49 -21.55
CA GLU A 92 -3.69 -24.51 -20.80
C GLU A 92 -3.07 -24.80 -19.42
N LEU A 93 -1.75 -24.99 -19.37
CA LEU A 93 -1.01 -25.10 -18.11
C LEU A 93 -1.25 -23.86 -17.22
N ASN A 94 -1.22 -22.66 -17.79
CA ASN A 94 -1.44 -21.43 -17.04
C ASN A 94 -2.83 -21.36 -16.43
N VAL A 95 -3.88 -21.85 -17.11
CA VAL A 95 -5.23 -21.93 -16.54
C VAL A 95 -5.23 -22.73 -15.24
N TRP A 96 -4.59 -23.90 -15.23
CA TRP A 96 -4.45 -24.73 -14.04
C TRP A 96 -3.52 -24.13 -13.00
N ALA A 97 -2.38 -23.60 -13.44
CA ALA A 97 -1.42 -22.96 -12.56
C ALA A 97 -1.99 -21.69 -11.91
N GLU A 98 -3.03 -21.07 -12.46
CA GLU A 98 -3.72 -19.95 -11.84
C GLU A 98 -4.68 -20.34 -10.71
N PHE A 99 -4.99 -21.62 -10.52
CA PHE A 99 -6.05 -22.06 -9.60
C PHE A 99 -5.84 -21.56 -8.15
N PHE A 100 -4.74 -21.92 -7.50
CA PHE A 100 -4.49 -21.46 -6.12
C PHE A 100 -4.17 -19.97 -6.04
N LYS A 101 -3.55 -19.39 -7.08
CA LYS A 101 -3.39 -17.93 -7.23
C LYS A 101 -4.75 -17.23 -7.13
N ARG A 102 -5.75 -17.66 -7.92
CA ARG A 102 -7.09 -17.06 -7.98
C ARG A 102 -7.85 -17.27 -6.68
N ILE A 103 -7.84 -18.47 -6.11
CA ILE A 103 -8.46 -18.73 -4.80
C ILE A 103 -7.89 -17.78 -3.74
N PHE A 104 -6.57 -17.65 -3.69
CA PHE A 104 -5.91 -16.81 -2.69
C PHE A 104 -6.19 -15.32 -2.93
N ILE A 105 -5.97 -14.80 -4.13
CA ILE A 105 -6.17 -13.36 -4.42
C ILE A 105 -7.64 -12.98 -4.20
N ASN A 106 -8.59 -13.77 -4.70
CA ASN A 106 -10.01 -13.50 -4.53
C ASN A 106 -10.40 -13.55 -3.05
N GLY A 107 -9.90 -14.55 -2.31
CA GLY A 107 -10.15 -14.70 -0.89
C GLY A 107 -9.63 -13.53 -0.06
N VAL A 108 -8.40 -13.07 -0.32
CA VAL A 108 -7.87 -11.90 0.41
C VAL A 108 -8.55 -10.60 0.00
N THR A 109 -8.83 -10.42 -1.30
CA THR A 109 -9.51 -9.22 -1.83
C THR A 109 -10.93 -9.10 -1.30
N LEU A 110 -11.65 -10.24 -1.15
CA LEU A 110 -12.96 -10.30 -0.51
C LEU A 110 -12.94 -9.71 0.91
N LEU A 111 -11.84 -9.94 1.65
CA LEU A 111 -11.71 -9.49 3.04
C LEU A 111 -11.19 -8.06 3.15
N THR A 112 -10.52 -7.52 2.12
CA THR A 112 -9.90 -6.19 2.16
C THR A 112 -10.91 -5.10 2.51
N ILE A 113 -12.06 -5.04 1.83
CA ILE A 113 -13.07 -3.99 2.06
C ILE A 113 -13.66 -4.06 3.48
N PRO A 114 -14.18 -5.23 3.95
CA PRO A 114 -14.65 -5.37 5.33
C PRO A 114 -13.60 -5.02 6.40
N ILE A 115 -12.35 -5.46 6.21
CA ILE A 115 -11.24 -5.15 7.13
C ILE A 115 -11.04 -3.64 7.23
N VAL A 116 -10.95 -2.95 6.10
CA VAL A 116 -10.73 -1.51 6.08
C VAL A 116 -11.88 -0.76 6.75
N PHE A 117 -13.12 -1.10 6.38
CA PHE A 117 -14.30 -0.46 6.93
C PHE A 117 -14.33 -0.60 8.46
N ILE A 118 -14.21 -1.83 8.98
CA ILE A 118 -14.27 -2.09 10.42
C ILE A 118 -13.07 -1.47 11.16
N ALA A 119 -11.87 -1.52 10.59
CA ALA A 119 -10.69 -0.90 11.19
C ALA A 119 -10.90 0.61 11.41
N ILE A 120 -11.30 1.33 10.36
CA ILE A 120 -11.49 2.78 10.42
C ILE A 120 -12.70 3.12 11.30
N PHE A 121 -13.80 2.36 11.19
CA PHE A 121 -14.97 2.52 12.04
C PHE A 121 -14.59 2.44 13.52
N LYS A 122 -13.88 1.38 13.92
CA LYS A 122 -13.46 1.16 15.32
C LYS A 122 -12.64 2.32 15.86
N ILE A 123 -11.78 2.90 15.02
CA ILE A 123 -10.94 4.04 15.39
C ILE A 123 -11.78 5.30 15.58
N THR A 124 -12.64 5.63 14.62
CA THR A 124 -13.42 6.88 14.67
C THR A 124 -14.57 6.84 15.68
N ALA A 125 -15.06 5.64 16.01
CA ALA A 125 -16.10 5.42 17.02
C ALA A 125 -15.64 5.67 18.47
N LYS A 126 -14.34 5.67 18.76
CA LYS A 126 -13.81 5.85 20.13
C LYS A 126 -14.03 7.31 20.64
N PRO A 127 -14.47 7.51 21.90
CA PRO A 127 -14.78 8.83 22.47
C PRO A 127 -13.62 9.84 22.45
N SER A 128 -12.37 9.38 22.55
CA SER A 128 -11.17 10.23 22.61
C SER A 128 -10.44 10.41 21.27
N SER A 129 -11.06 10.13 20.11
CA SER A 129 -10.36 10.07 18.80
C SER A 129 -9.73 11.38 18.23
N ARG A 130 -9.45 12.39 19.06
CA ARG A 130 -8.43 13.39 18.69
C ARG A 130 -7.10 12.67 18.54
N GLY A 131 -6.33 13.07 17.54
CA GLY A 131 -5.09 12.38 17.17
C GLY A 131 -5.21 11.54 15.90
N VAL A 132 -6.39 11.04 15.50
CA VAL A 132 -6.52 10.29 14.22
C VAL A 132 -6.12 11.16 13.04
N ALA A 133 -6.66 12.38 12.93
CA ALA A 133 -6.27 13.32 11.87
C ALA A 133 -4.76 13.66 11.89
N ARG A 134 -4.15 13.74 13.08
CA ARG A 134 -2.71 13.99 13.24
C ARG A 134 -1.87 12.79 12.82
N ILE A 135 -2.27 11.57 13.21
CA ILE A 135 -1.68 10.30 12.80
C ILE A 135 -1.78 10.17 11.27
N THR A 136 -2.97 10.36 10.71
CA THR A 136 -3.23 10.37 9.26
C THR A 136 -2.32 11.36 8.55
N LEU A 137 -2.26 12.62 9.00
CA LEU A 137 -1.44 13.65 8.35
C LEU A 137 0.05 13.34 8.42
N LYS A 138 0.56 12.89 9.57
CA LYS A 138 1.95 12.46 9.73
C LYS A 138 2.28 11.27 8.81
N GLY A 139 1.39 10.28 8.76
CA GLY A 139 1.54 9.11 7.91
C GLY A 139 1.52 9.46 6.44
N ALA A 140 0.53 10.23 5.98
CA ALA A 140 0.42 10.71 4.61
C ALA A 140 1.66 11.53 4.21
N ALA A 141 2.12 12.43 5.07
CA ALA A 141 3.33 13.22 4.82
C ALA A 141 4.57 12.32 4.65
N LEU A 142 4.77 11.32 5.52
CA LEU A 142 5.88 10.38 5.41
C LEU A 142 5.78 9.47 4.17
N LEU A 143 4.58 8.99 3.84
CA LEU A 143 4.34 8.18 2.64
C LEU A 143 4.65 8.98 1.36
N LEU A 144 4.16 10.22 1.27
CA LEU A 144 4.45 11.11 0.14
C LEU A 144 5.93 11.51 0.07
N SER A 145 6.57 11.73 1.22
CA SER A 145 8.03 11.98 1.26
C SER A 145 8.82 10.78 0.73
N ASN A 146 8.38 9.54 1.03
CA ASN A 146 8.98 8.33 0.49
C ASN A 146 8.79 8.22 -1.02
N VAL A 147 7.61 8.59 -1.56
CA VAL A 147 7.39 8.68 -3.02
C VAL A 147 8.36 9.67 -3.65
N ALA A 148 8.48 10.87 -3.09
CA ALA A 148 9.39 11.90 -3.59
C ALA A 148 10.85 11.40 -3.64
N PHE A 149 11.30 10.73 -2.57
CA PHE A 149 12.62 10.13 -2.50
C PHE A 149 12.82 9.07 -3.59
N ALA A 150 11.88 8.13 -3.71
CA ALA A 150 11.96 7.04 -4.68
C ALA A 150 11.95 7.55 -6.14
N PHE A 151 11.12 8.57 -6.42
CA PHE A 151 11.12 9.29 -7.69
C PHE A 151 12.49 9.90 -7.96
N ALA A 152 13.02 10.72 -7.03
CA ALA A 152 14.27 11.44 -7.23
C ALA A 152 15.44 10.48 -7.49
N VAL A 153 15.54 9.40 -6.72
CA VAL A 153 16.57 8.37 -6.90
C VAL A 153 16.45 7.72 -8.28
N THR A 154 15.26 7.24 -8.64
CA THR A 154 15.09 6.49 -9.89
C THR A 154 15.22 7.39 -11.11
N TYR A 155 14.71 8.62 -11.03
CA TYR A 155 14.89 9.64 -12.04
C TYR A 155 16.37 9.95 -12.26
N ALA A 156 17.12 10.24 -11.18
CA ALA A 156 18.54 10.55 -11.26
C ALA A 156 19.36 9.38 -11.85
N LEU A 157 19.08 8.14 -11.43
CA LEU A 157 19.71 6.95 -12.01
C LEU A 157 19.39 6.80 -13.49
N GLY A 158 18.13 7.05 -13.88
CA GLY A 158 17.68 6.98 -15.26
C GLY A 158 18.36 8.01 -16.16
N ILE A 159 18.48 9.26 -15.69
CA ILE A 159 19.23 10.32 -16.37
C ILE A 159 20.70 9.93 -16.51
N TRP A 160 21.34 9.55 -15.41
CA TRP A 160 22.78 9.24 -15.39
C TRP A 160 23.15 8.08 -16.34
N LEU A 161 22.27 7.09 -16.47
CA LEU A 161 22.51 5.90 -17.28
C LEU A 161 21.90 5.96 -18.69
N ASN A 162 21.28 7.09 -19.06
CA ASN A 162 20.62 7.33 -20.34
C ASN A 162 19.65 6.20 -20.73
N VAL A 163 18.68 5.92 -19.85
CA VAL A 163 17.78 4.76 -19.98
C VAL A 163 16.83 4.79 -21.17
N GLY A 164 16.56 5.97 -21.73
CA GLY A 164 15.72 6.16 -22.90
C GLY A 164 16.44 6.00 -24.24
N VAL A 165 17.79 5.91 -24.24
CA VAL A 165 18.56 5.67 -25.47
C VAL A 165 18.63 4.17 -25.72
N VAL A 166 17.72 3.67 -26.55
CA VAL A 166 17.64 2.26 -26.94
C VAL A 166 18.06 2.13 -28.41
N LYS A 167 19.06 1.29 -28.70
CA LYS A 167 19.55 1.11 -30.08
C LYS A 167 18.43 0.59 -30.98
N GLY A 168 18.19 1.27 -32.11
CA GLY A 168 17.16 0.91 -33.07
C GLY A 168 15.73 1.24 -32.63
N TYR A 169 15.56 1.99 -31.54
CA TYR A 169 14.26 2.40 -31.03
C TYR A 169 14.25 3.91 -30.73
N SER A 170 13.39 4.65 -31.41
CA SER A 170 13.17 6.07 -31.19
C SER A 170 11.86 6.29 -30.47
N LEU A 171 11.85 7.22 -29.51
CA LEU A 171 10.59 7.67 -28.90
C LEU A 171 9.84 8.52 -29.93
N VAL A 172 8.75 7.96 -30.45
CA VAL A 172 7.86 8.67 -31.39
C VAL A 172 6.67 9.19 -30.61
N SER A 173 6.33 10.46 -30.82
CA SER A 173 5.05 11.01 -30.40
C SER A 173 3.98 10.60 -31.40
N THR A 174 2.88 9.99 -30.94
CA THR A 174 1.72 9.68 -31.79
C THR A 174 0.88 10.91 -32.13
N ASP A 175 1.17 12.08 -31.54
CA ASP A 175 0.43 13.31 -31.75
C ASP A 175 0.96 14.09 -32.98
N GLY A 176 0.35 13.84 -34.14
CA GLY A 176 0.41 14.71 -35.33
C GLY A 176 -0.65 15.83 -35.36
N GLY A 177 -1.32 16.10 -34.25
CA GLY A 177 -2.36 17.14 -34.15
C GLY A 177 -3.43 16.80 -33.12
N ALA A 178 -3.68 17.73 -32.19
CA ALA A 178 -4.83 17.81 -31.29
C ALA A 178 -5.20 16.51 -30.51
N SER A 179 -4.59 16.31 -29.34
CA SER A 179 -5.13 15.41 -28.31
C SER A 179 -6.38 16.03 -27.67
N SER A 180 -7.54 15.88 -28.31
CA SER A 180 -8.84 16.07 -27.66
C SER A 180 -9.18 14.81 -26.85
N GLY A 181 -9.35 14.95 -25.53
CA GLY A 181 -10.28 14.09 -24.79
C GLY A 181 -9.73 13.08 -23.78
N ARG A 182 -8.56 13.27 -23.17
CA ARG A 182 -8.31 12.77 -21.80
C ARG A 182 -7.73 13.88 -20.96
N ASP A 183 -8.66 14.68 -20.45
CA ASP A 183 -8.41 15.89 -19.68
C ASP A 183 -7.41 15.65 -18.55
N ASN A 184 -6.51 16.62 -18.38
CA ASN A 184 -5.88 16.87 -17.10
C ASN A 184 -6.98 16.90 -16.03
N VAL A 185 -7.15 15.81 -15.28
CA VAL A 185 -8.16 15.73 -14.23
C VAL A 185 -7.76 16.74 -13.16
N PRO A 186 -8.54 17.82 -12.93
CA PRO A 186 -8.16 18.82 -11.95
C PRO A 186 -7.99 18.19 -10.57
N LEU A 187 -6.98 18.63 -9.80
CA LEU A 187 -6.76 18.12 -8.44
C LEU A 187 -8.05 18.16 -7.57
N PRO A 188 -8.91 19.19 -7.63
CA PRO A 188 -10.19 19.18 -6.92
C PRO A 188 -11.11 18.01 -7.30
N SER A 189 -11.12 17.59 -8.57
CA SER A 189 -11.99 16.50 -9.01
C SER A 189 -11.51 15.12 -8.61
N LEU A 190 -10.19 14.94 -8.49
CA LEU A 190 -9.63 13.78 -7.80
C LEU A 190 -10.05 13.75 -6.33
N ILE A 191 -10.00 14.90 -5.64
CA ILE A 191 -10.35 14.99 -4.21
C ILE A 191 -11.83 14.65 -3.96
N TRP A 192 -12.77 15.27 -4.69
CA TRP A 192 -14.19 14.97 -4.49
C TRP A 192 -14.58 13.59 -5.04
N GLY A 193 -13.83 13.03 -5.99
CA GLY A 193 -14.04 11.66 -6.47
C GLY A 193 -13.85 10.58 -5.40
N TYR A 194 -13.13 10.89 -4.32
CA TYR A 194 -13.01 9.99 -3.16
C TYR A 194 -14.13 10.13 -2.14
N LEU A 195 -15.02 11.13 -2.27
CA LEU A 195 -16.17 11.25 -1.39
C LEU A 195 -17.26 10.26 -1.82
N PRO A 196 -17.63 9.30 -0.97
CA PRO A 196 -18.66 8.32 -1.31
C PRO A 196 -20.02 9.00 -1.45
N ASN A 197 -20.69 8.79 -2.57
CA ASN A 197 -22.04 9.30 -2.83
C ASN A 197 -23.14 8.22 -2.70
N ASN A 198 -22.75 6.95 -2.57
CA ASN A 198 -23.65 5.81 -2.39
C ASN A 198 -23.03 4.77 -1.46
N PHE A 199 -23.76 4.36 -0.42
CA PHE A 199 -23.28 3.45 0.62
C PHE A 199 -22.87 2.08 0.06
N PHE A 200 -23.76 1.43 -0.69
CA PHE A 200 -23.54 0.07 -1.19
C PHE A 200 -22.53 0.05 -2.33
N LEU A 201 -22.60 1.00 -3.26
CA LEU A 201 -21.64 1.10 -4.35
C LEU A 201 -20.21 1.32 -3.84
N THR A 202 -20.06 2.05 -2.72
CA THR A 202 -18.77 2.23 -2.06
C THR A 202 -18.20 0.91 -1.56
N LEU A 203 -19.04 0.04 -1.01
CA LEU A 203 -18.64 -1.27 -0.48
C LEU A 203 -18.38 -2.31 -1.58
N THR A 204 -18.87 -2.10 -2.80
CA THR A 204 -18.58 -2.95 -3.96
C THR A 204 -17.49 -2.38 -4.87
N GLY A 205 -17.01 -1.17 -4.57
CA GLY A 205 -16.03 -0.46 -5.38
C GLY A 205 -14.62 -1.05 -5.25
N THR A 206 -13.77 -0.78 -6.24
CA THR A 206 -12.36 -1.20 -6.25
C THR A 206 -11.45 -0.26 -5.45
N SER A 207 -11.93 0.97 -5.18
CA SER A 207 -11.19 2.00 -4.45
C SER A 207 -11.38 1.89 -2.94
N ILE A 208 -10.27 1.85 -2.19
CA ILE A 208 -10.29 1.71 -0.73
C ILE A 208 -10.57 3.05 -0.02
N ILE A 209 -10.11 4.19 -0.57
CA ILE A 209 -10.30 5.51 0.08
C ILE A 209 -11.77 5.83 0.34
N PRO A 210 -12.72 5.64 -0.60
CA PRO A 210 -14.15 5.84 -0.32
C PRO A 210 -14.68 4.97 0.84
N VAL A 211 -14.24 3.71 0.94
CA VAL A 211 -14.59 2.80 2.04
C VAL A 211 -14.05 3.33 3.37
N MET A 212 -12.84 3.88 3.38
CA MET A 212 -12.26 4.53 4.55
C MET A 212 -13.06 5.75 4.99
N VAL A 213 -13.42 6.63 4.04
CA VAL A 213 -14.25 7.82 4.33
C VAL A 213 -15.59 7.38 4.91
N LEU A 214 -16.23 6.37 4.32
CA LEU A 214 -17.48 5.82 4.79
C LEU A 214 -17.36 5.24 6.22
N GLY A 215 -16.35 4.42 6.49
CA GLY A 215 -16.07 3.89 7.83
C GLY A 215 -15.80 5.00 8.84
N ALA A 216 -15.10 6.06 8.43
CA ALA A 216 -14.82 7.21 9.27
C ALA A 216 -16.09 7.99 9.63
N LEU A 217 -16.98 8.22 8.66
CA LEU A 217 -18.29 8.85 8.87
C LEU A 217 -19.18 8.00 9.79
N ALA A 218 -19.24 6.68 9.55
CA ALA A 218 -20.06 5.76 10.34
C ALA A 218 -19.58 5.68 11.80
N GLY A 219 -18.28 5.43 12.02
CA GLY A 219 -17.74 5.41 13.38
C GLY A 219 -17.80 6.79 14.05
N GLY A 220 -17.52 7.87 13.32
CA GLY A 220 -17.70 9.24 13.80
C GLY A 220 -19.13 9.54 14.25
N SER A 221 -20.12 9.00 13.54
CA SER A 221 -21.54 9.11 13.89
C SER A 221 -21.86 8.36 15.18
N VAL A 222 -21.33 7.15 15.37
CA VAL A 222 -21.44 6.40 16.64
C VAL A 222 -20.84 7.18 17.80
N LYS A 223 -19.68 7.79 17.60
CA LYS A 223 -19.05 8.68 18.60
C LYS A 223 -19.93 9.89 18.96
N LEU A 224 -20.56 10.51 17.97
CA LEU A 224 -21.43 11.67 18.20
C LEU A 224 -22.71 11.25 18.94
N LEU A 225 -23.32 10.14 18.53
CA LEU A 225 -24.54 9.60 19.12
C LEU A 225 -24.32 9.05 20.53
N SER A 226 -23.12 8.59 20.87
CA SER A 226 -22.83 8.08 22.22
C SER A 226 -22.96 9.13 23.32
N ARG A 227 -23.08 10.42 22.97
CA ARG A 227 -23.42 11.50 23.91
C ARG A 227 -24.86 11.45 24.41
N ARG A 228 -25.76 10.79 23.68
CA ARG A 228 -27.19 10.66 23.99
C ARG A 228 -27.63 9.21 24.19
N LYS A 229 -26.97 8.26 23.52
CA LYS A 229 -27.30 6.83 23.50
C LYS A 229 -26.07 5.98 23.83
N ALA A 230 -25.54 6.13 25.05
CA ALA A 230 -24.23 5.58 25.40
C ALA A 230 -24.19 4.05 25.38
N VAL A 231 -25.23 3.40 25.94
CA VAL A 231 -25.30 1.94 26.07
C VAL A 231 -25.42 1.28 24.70
N GLU A 232 -26.28 1.79 23.84
CA GLU A 232 -26.53 1.26 22.51
C GLU A 232 -25.31 1.45 21.60
N MET A 233 -24.68 2.63 21.64
CA MET A 233 -23.48 2.88 20.85
C MET A 233 -22.29 2.06 21.33
N GLU A 234 -22.21 1.71 22.61
CA GLU A 234 -21.20 0.78 23.13
C GLU A 234 -21.45 -0.65 22.64
N ALA A 235 -22.70 -1.09 22.56
CA ALA A 235 -23.05 -2.38 21.96
C ALA A 235 -22.60 -2.47 20.49
N ILE A 236 -22.79 -1.39 19.71
CA ILE A 236 -22.31 -1.32 18.33
C ILE A 236 -20.78 -1.41 18.24
N ARG A 237 -20.04 -0.75 19.15
CA ARG A 237 -18.57 -0.86 19.19
C ARG A 237 -18.13 -2.30 19.43
N LYS A 238 -18.71 -2.97 20.44
CA LYS A 238 -18.41 -4.37 20.74
C LYS A 238 -18.75 -5.30 19.58
N ALA A 239 -19.88 -5.08 18.89
CA ALA A 239 -20.23 -5.85 17.71
C ALA A 239 -19.18 -5.73 16.59
N MET A 240 -18.62 -4.55 16.38
CA MET A 240 -17.55 -4.33 15.41
C MET A 240 -16.20 -4.91 15.86
N ASP A 241 -15.92 -4.92 17.17
CA ASP A 241 -14.76 -5.64 17.72
C ASP A 241 -14.87 -7.16 17.47
N THR A 242 -16.01 -7.76 17.74
CA THR A 242 -16.24 -9.19 17.43
C THR A 242 -16.20 -9.45 15.92
N GLY A 243 -16.80 -8.56 15.11
CA GLY A 243 -16.75 -8.65 13.65
C GLY A 243 -15.33 -8.59 13.09
N TRP A 244 -14.48 -7.77 13.69
CA TRP A 244 -13.05 -7.72 13.38
C TRP A 244 -12.37 -9.07 13.60
N ASP A 245 -12.60 -9.70 14.75
CA ASP A 245 -11.98 -10.99 15.09
C ASP A 245 -12.43 -12.11 14.13
N ILE A 246 -13.71 -12.12 13.74
CA ILE A 246 -14.27 -13.06 12.75
C ILE A 246 -13.57 -12.90 11.41
N ILE A 247 -13.46 -11.67 10.91
CA ILE A 247 -12.84 -11.39 9.61
C ILE A 247 -11.34 -11.72 9.62
N MET A 248 -10.65 -11.46 10.73
CA MET A 248 -9.25 -11.87 10.89
C MET A 248 -9.10 -13.39 10.92
N SER A 249 -10.05 -14.12 11.52
CA SER A 249 -10.07 -15.59 11.44
C SER A 249 -10.27 -16.11 10.01
N MET A 250 -11.17 -15.48 9.23
CA MET A 250 -11.36 -15.79 7.81
C MET A 250 -10.07 -15.55 7.02
N LEU A 251 -9.38 -14.43 7.26
CA LEU A 251 -8.09 -14.14 6.64
C LEU A 251 -7.09 -15.26 6.90
N MET A 252 -6.96 -15.69 8.17
CA MET A 252 -6.01 -16.74 8.55
C MET A 252 -6.26 -18.08 7.87
N THR A 253 -7.47 -18.30 7.31
CA THR A 253 -7.76 -19.47 6.48
C THR A 253 -7.08 -19.38 5.12
N PHE A 254 -7.20 -18.24 4.42
CA PHE A 254 -6.50 -18.00 3.16
C PHE A 254 -4.97 -17.93 3.34
N MET A 255 -4.50 -17.50 4.51
CA MET A 255 -3.05 -17.51 4.83
C MET A 255 -2.43 -18.91 4.81
N LYS A 256 -3.21 -19.97 5.07
CA LYS A 256 -2.68 -21.35 5.05
C LYS A 256 -2.32 -21.80 3.65
N ILE A 257 -3.10 -21.41 2.63
CA ILE A 257 -2.89 -21.81 1.22
C ILE A 257 -1.84 -20.94 0.52
N MET A 258 -1.37 -19.86 1.15
CA MET A 258 -0.44 -18.89 0.56
C MET A 258 0.80 -19.53 -0.08
N PRO A 259 1.52 -20.48 0.54
CA PRO A 259 2.72 -21.04 -0.09
C PRO A 259 2.45 -21.67 -1.46
N LEU A 260 1.28 -22.29 -1.64
CA LEU A 260 0.83 -22.83 -2.93
C LEU A 260 0.52 -21.70 -3.89
N ALA A 261 -0.25 -20.70 -3.44
CA ALA A 261 -0.58 -19.54 -4.26
C ALA A 261 0.65 -18.77 -4.73
N VAL A 262 1.71 -18.65 -3.91
CA VAL A 262 2.96 -18.02 -4.32
C VAL A 262 3.70 -18.86 -5.38
N MET A 263 3.72 -20.18 -5.24
CA MET A 263 4.24 -21.08 -6.28
C MET A 263 3.50 -20.89 -7.60
N SER A 264 2.16 -20.88 -7.55
CA SER A 264 1.27 -20.57 -8.68
C SER A 264 1.56 -19.21 -9.32
N MET A 265 1.62 -18.15 -8.51
CA MET A 265 1.84 -16.77 -8.96
C MET A 265 3.16 -16.63 -9.71
N ILE A 266 4.25 -17.18 -9.17
CA ILE A 266 5.57 -17.08 -9.80
C ILE A 266 5.63 -17.92 -11.05
N THR A 267 5.08 -19.14 -11.03
CA THR A 267 5.01 -19.99 -12.23
C THR A 267 4.32 -19.25 -13.37
N VAL A 268 3.09 -18.78 -13.15
CA VAL A 268 2.31 -18.05 -14.16
C VAL A 268 3.02 -16.77 -14.59
N SER A 269 3.67 -16.06 -13.65
CA SER A 269 4.41 -14.83 -13.96
C SER A 269 5.61 -15.05 -14.86
N ILE A 270 6.24 -16.22 -14.78
CA ILE A 270 7.41 -16.61 -15.55
C ILE A 270 6.96 -17.19 -16.90
N THR A 271 5.94 -18.05 -16.94
CA THR A 271 5.44 -18.68 -18.18
C THR A 271 4.66 -17.73 -19.08
N SER A 272 4.09 -16.65 -18.53
CA SER A 272 3.26 -15.70 -19.30
C SER A 272 4.01 -14.45 -19.76
N ARG A 273 5.34 -14.37 -19.60
CA ARG A 273 6.13 -13.16 -19.90
C ARG A 273 7.43 -13.48 -20.64
N PRO A 274 7.87 -12.63 -21.58
CA PRO A 274 9.05 -12.89 -22.40
C PRO A 274 10.33 -12.69 -21.59
N ILE A 275 11.05 -13.78 -21.34
CA ILE A 275 12.31 -13.76 -20.60
C ILE A 275 13.51 -13.56 -21.55
N GLY A 276 13.36 -13.89 -22.84
CA GLY A 276 14.40 -13.74 -23.87
C GLY A 276 14.87 -12.30 -24.11
N MET A 277 14.00 -11.30 -23.89
CA MET A 277 14.33 -9.87 -24.05
C MET A 277 15.09 -9.24 -22.86
N LEU A 278 15.48 -10.03 -21.85
CA LEU A 278 16.19 -9.54 -20.65
C LEU A 278 17.46 -8.74 -20.97
N ALA A 279 18.13 -8.97 -22.09
CA ALA A 279 19.37 -8.25 -22.40
C ALA A 279 19.16 -6.76 -22.74
N VAL A 280 18.11 -6.42 -23.49
CA VAL A 280 17.86 -5.04 -23.97
C VAL A 280 16.97 -4.26 -23.00
N ILE A 281 15.94 -4.90 -22.44
CA ILE A 281 14.99 -4.29 -21.49
C ILE A 281 15.47 -4.42 -20.04
N GLY A 282 16.28 -5.43 -19.73
CA GLY A 282 16.76 -5.68 -18.37
C GLY A 282 17.67 -4.59 -17.82
N LYS A 283 18.28 -3.74 -18.65
CA LYS A 283 18.99 -2.54 -18.15
C LYS A 283 18.01 -1.58 -17.46
N VAL A 284 16.89 -1.28 -18.11
CA VAL A 284 15.86 -0.34 -17.62
C VAL A 284 15.21 -0.89 -16.34
N ILE A 285 14.85 -2.18 -16.34
CA ILE A 285 14.28 -2.82 -15.15
C ILE A 285 15.30 -3.05 -14.05
N GLY A 286 16.54 -3.38 -14.38
CA GLY A 286 17.64 -3.48 -13.44
C GLY A 286 17.82 -2.18 -12.67
N ILE A 287 17.74 -1.03 -13.36
CA ILE A 287 17.77 0.30 -12.73
C ILE A 287 16.55 0.51 -11.83
N GLY A 288 15.36 0.10 -12.28
CA GLY A 288 14.16 0.11 -11.44
C GLY A 288 14.34 -0.71 -10.14
N TYR A 289 14.93 -1.91 -10.23
CA TYR A 289 15.24 -2.75 -9.06
C TYR A 289 16.33 -2.17 -8.17
N VAL A 290 17.33 -1.50 -8.73
CA VAL A 290 18.32 -0.74 -7.95
C VAL A 290 17.63 0.41 -7.20
N GLY A 291 16.71 1.13 -7.86
CA GLY A 291 15.88 2.15 -7.21
C GLY A 291 15.01 1.59 -6.07
N ILE A 292 14.44 0.40 -6.26
CA ILE A 292 13.73 -0.33 -5.20
C ILE A 292 14.68 -0.73 -4.07
N ALA A 293 15.86 -1.26 -4.36
CA ALA A 293 16.82 -1.67 -3.34
C ALA A 293 17.28 -0.46 -2.49
N ILE A 294 17.56 0.68 -3.14
CA ILE A 294 17.86 1.94 -2.45
C ILE A 294 16.66 2.41 -1.62
N SER A 295 15.43 2.27 -2.13
CA SER A 295 14.21 2.59 -1.39
C SER A 295 14.05 1.72 -0.13
N ILE A 296 14.31 0.41 -0.22
CA ILE A 296 14.31 -0.50 0.94
C ILE A 296 15.41 -0.09 1.94
N GLY A 297 16.59 0.28 1.46
CA GLY A 297 17.67 0.83 2.27
C GLY A 297 17.27 2.12 2.99
N TRP A 298 16.58 3.02 2.29
CA TRP A 298 16.03 4.26 2.84
C TRP A 298 15.00 4.00 3.93
N LEU A 299 14.05 3.09 3.71
CA LEU A 299 13.07 2.70 4.74
C LEU A 299 13.76 2.11 5.98
N THR A 300 14.79 1.28 5.78
CA THR A 300 15.60 0.73 6.88
C THR A 300 16.34 1.83 7.63
N LEU A 301 16.92 2.80 6.91
CA LEU A 301 17.58 3.96 7.49
C LEU A 301 16.59 4.82 8.29
N LEU A 302 15.37 5.05 7.80
CA LEU A 302 14.34 5.78 8.54
C LEU A 302 13.98 5.09 9.87
N ILE A 303 13.91 3.76 9.90
CA ILE A 303 13.70 3.00 11.13
C ILE A 303 14.87 3.18 12.11
N PHE A 304 16.10 3.12 11.60
CA PHE A 304 17.31 3.36 12.39
C PHE A 304 17.36 4.78 12.95
N LEU A 305 17.18 5.81 12.11
CA LEU A 305 17.18 7.22 12.50
C LEU A 305 16.04 7.56 13.46
N SER A 306 14.92 6.85 13.35
CA SER A 306 13.83 6.95 14.32
C SER A 306 14.20 6.36 15.69
N GLY A 307 15.38 5.75 15.86
CA GLY A 307 15.90 5.16 17.10
C GLY A 307 15.22 3.84 17.47
N MET A 308 14.75 3.08 16.48
CA MET A 308 14.16 1.74 16.68
C MET A 308 15.18 0.65 16.33
N LYS A 309 15.00 -0.54 16.89
CA LYS A 309 15.83 -1.71 16.60
C LYS A 309 15.51 -2.24 15.20
N VAL A 310 16.44 -2.04 14.27
CA VAL A 310 16.33 -2.51 12.88
C VAL A 310 16.16 -4.03 12.80
N SER A 311 16.87 -4.79 13.63
CA SER A 311 16.73 -6.25 13.68
C SER A 311 15.34 -6.71 14.13
N GLY A 312 14.75 -6.00 15.10
CA GLY A 312 13.39 -6.25 15.56
C GLY A 312 12.34 -5.96 14.48
N TRP A 313 12.59 -4.93 13.67
CA TRP A 313 11.73 -4.57 12.54
C TRP A 313 11.82 -5.61 11.41
N TRP A 314 13.02 -5.90 10.90
CA TRP A 314 13.22 -6.83 9.78
C TRP A 314 12.76 -8.26 10.06
N LYS A 315 12.84 -8.71 11.32
CA LYS A 315 12.31 -10.01 11.76
C LYS A 315 10.84 -10.23 11.35
N HIS A 316 10.07 -9.16 11.25
CA HIS A 316 8.63 -9.21 10.95
C HIS A 316 8.29 -8.53 9.61
N ALA A 317 8.98 -7.45 9.24
CA ALA A 317 8.72 -6.68 8.03
C ALA A 317 8.96 -7.45 6.72
N TRP A 318 9.74 -8.53 6.76
CA TRP A 318 9.97 -9.39 5.60
C TRP A 318 8.69 -10.14 5.14
N LYS A 319 7.78 -10.50 6.07
CA LYS A 319 6.57 -11.28 5.67
C LYS A 319 5.65 -10.46 4.75
N PRO A 320 5.28 -9.21 5.09
CA PRO A 320 4.49 -8.37 4.19
C PRO A 320 5.24 -7.99 2.89
N LEU A 321 6.57 -7.81 2.95
CA LEU A 321 7.38 -7.55 1.75
C LEU A 321 7.27 -8.68 0.72
N VAL A 322 7.53 -9.92 1.14
CA VAL A 322 7.44 -11.09 0.24
C VAL A 322 6.02 -11.29 -0.24
N GLN A 323 5.04 -11.01 0.61
CA GLN A 323 3.64 -11.09 0.22
C GLN A 323 3.29 -10.10 -0.90
N GLY A 324 3.65 -8.82 -0.72
CA GLY A 324 3.46 -7.80 -1.75
C GLY A 324 4.18 -8.20 -3.03
N PHE A 325 5.40 -8.73 -2.90
CA PHE A 325 6.17 -9.23 -4.03
C PHE A 325 5.46 -10.32 -4.82
N ALA A 326 4.97 -11.36 -4.14
CA ALA A 326 4.34 -12.49 -4.81
C ALA A 326 2.97 -12.15 -5.40
N THR A 327 2.16 -11.37 -4.66
CA THR A 327 0.76 -11.09 -5.04
C THR A 327 0.59 -9.99 -6.06
N GLN A 328 1.57 -9.08 -6.18
CA GLN A 328 1.45 -7.88 -7.01
C GLN A 328 0.23 -7.00 -6.64
N SER A 329 -0.28 -7.13 -5.41
CA SER A 329 -1.37 -6.31 -4.91
C SER A 329 -1.12 -5.85 -3.48
N SER A 330 -1.08 -4.53 -3.30
CA SER A 330 -1.02 -3.91 -1.97
C SER A 330 -2.33 -4.14 -1.20
N ASN A 331 -3.46 -4.16 -1.90
CA ASN A 331 -4.78 -4.44 -1.34
C ASN A 331 -4.89 -5.89 -0.83
N ALA A 332 -4.38 -6.86 -1.60
CA ALA A 332 -4.32 -8.26 -1.19
C ALA A 332 -3.23 -8.53 -0.14
N SER A 333 -2.39 -7.54 0.18
CA SER A 333 -1.37 -7.63 1.22
C SER A 333 -1.79 -6.91 2.51
N LEU A 334 -2.82 -6.05 2.45
CA LEU A 334 -3.25 -5.21 3.56
C LEU A 334 -3.53 -5.99 4.85
N PRO A 335 -4.28 -7.11 4.83
CA PRO A 335 -4.62 -7.80 6.06
C PRO A 335 -3.38 -8.33 6.80
N ILE A 336 -2.37 -8.77 6.06
CA ILE A 336 -1.09 -9.28 6.59
C ILE A 336 -0.23 -8.15 7.14
N THR A 337 -0.22 -7.01 6.44
CA THR A 337 0.44 -5.78 6.91
C THR A 337 -0.16 -5.36 8.26
N MET A 338 -1.49 -5.38 8.39
CA MET A 338 -2.17 -5.03 9.63
C MET A 338 -1.86 -6.00 10.77
N GLY A 339 -1.91 -7.31 10.51
CA GLY A 339 -1.52 -8.33 11.49
C GLY A 339 -0.06 -8.16 11.93
N THR A 340 0.86 -7.91 10.99
CA THR A 340 2.28 -7.69 11.29
C THR A 340 2.51 -6.43 12.14
N LEU A 341 1.81 -5.34 11.84
CA LEU A 341 1.92 -4.11 12.61
C LEU A 341 1.36 -4.28 14.03
N LYS A 342 0.13 -4.83 14.16
CA LYS A 342 -0.57 -4.96 15.44
C LYS A 342 0.01 -6.05 16.33
N GLU A 343 0.13 -7.26 15.82
CA GLU A 343 0.44 -8.44 16.62
C GLU A 343 1.94 -8.64 16.83
N ASP A 344 2.72 -8.47 15.77
CA ASP A 344 4.15 -8.77 15.73
C ASP A 344 5.01 -7.56 16.15
N LEU A 345 4.72 -6.37 15.62
CA LEU A 345 5.45 -5.14 15.91
C LEU A 345 4.89 -4.34 17.09
N LYS A 346 3.71 -4.75 17.61
CA LYS A 346 3.03 -4.12 18.76
C LYS A 346 2.77 -2.63 18.53
N VAL A 347 2.35 -2.28 17.33
CA VAL A 347 1.86 -0.94 16.98
C VAL A 347 0.37 -0.87 17.30
N SER A 348 -0.05 0.20 17.99
CA SER A 348 -1.45 0.34 18.41
C SER A 348 -2.44 0.19 17.24
N GLU A 349 -3.65 -0.26 17.58
CA GLU A 349 -4.75 -0.34 16.61
C GLU A 349 -5.06 1.00 15.96
N ASN A 350 -4.91 2.12 16.68
CA ASN A 350 -5.18 3.46 16.15
C ASN A 350 -4.24 3.81 14.99
N VAL A 351 -2.95 3.51 15.10
CA VAL A 351 -2.00 3.75 13.99
C VAL A 351 -2.16 2.70 12.91
N THR A 352 -2.24 1.42 13.28
CA THR A 352 -2.33 0.31 12.33
C THR A 352 -3.57 0.42 11.44
N GLY A 353 -4.74 0.63 12.04
CA GLY A 353 -6.01 0.75 11.34
C GLY A 353 -6.13 2.01 10.49
N THR A 354 -5.29 3.02 10.71
CA THR A 354 -5.28 4.25 9.91
C THR A 354 -4.22 4.18 8.80
N ILE A 355 -2.97 3.91 9.15
CA ILE A 355 -1.83 4.05 8.22
C ILE A 355 -1.77 2.91 7.20
N ALA A 356 -2.04 1.67 7.62
CA ALA A 356 -1.94 0.53 6.71
C ALA A 356 -2.95 0.63 5.56
N PRO A 357 -4.26 0.92 5.78
CA PRO A 357 -5.18 1.11 4.66
C PRO A 357 -4.81 2.28 3.75
N ILE A 358 -4.45 3.45 4.32
CA ILE A 358 -4.05 4.62 3.52
C ILE A 358 -2.89 4.28 2.59
N SER A 359 -1.90 3.55 3.08
CA SER A 359 -0.70 3.19 2.30
C SER A 359 -0.96 2.30 1.09
N THR A 360 -2.15 1.69 0.97
CA THR A 360 -2.51 0.87 -0.19
C THR A 360 -3.02 1.66 -1.39
N THR A 361 -3.36 2.94 -1.17
CA THR A 361 -3.94 3.82 -2.19
C THR A 361 -3.29 5.20 -2.26
N MET A 362 -2.50 5.54 -1.24
CA MET A 362 -1.83 6.83 -1.10
C MET A 362 -0.35 6.61 -0.80
N GLY A 363 0.50 7.32 -1.53
CA GLY A 363 1.93 7.33 -1.27
C GLY A 363 2.60 6.00 -1.59
N LEU A 364 2.21 5.38 -2.72
CA LEU A 364 2.81 4.17 -3.25
C LEU A 364 4.26 4.41 -3.69
N MET A 365 5.20 4.24 -2.76
CA MET A 365 6.62 4.58 -2.91
C MET A 365 7.23 4.12 -4.24
N ALA A 366 7.05 2.85 -4.62
CA ALA A 366 7.61 2.29 -5.83
C ALA A 366 6.63 2.22 -7.01
N CYS A 367 5.35 1.93 -6.79
CA CYS A 367 4.39 1.93 -7.91
C CYS A 367 4.19 3.32 -8.50
N ALA A 368 4.26 4.39 -7.69
CA ALA A 368 4.24 5.76 -8.19
C ALA A 368 5.67 6.32 -8.36
N GLY A 369 6.46 6.35 -7.29
CA GLY A 369 7.76 7.04 -7.30
C GLY A 369 8.78 6.43 -8.25
N VAL A 370 9.13 5.16 -8.05
CA VAL A 370 10.11 4.45 -8.92
C VAL A 370 9.59 4.40 -10.36
N GLN A 371 8.33 4.03 -10.59
CA GLN A 371 7.75 3.95 -11.94
C GLN A 371 7.79 5.30 -12.67
N ALA A 372 7.33 6.37 -12.02
CA ALA A 372 7.30 7.68 -12.65
C ALA A 372 8.71 8.22 -12.89
N GLY A 373 9.64 8.03 -11.94
CA GLY A 373 11.04 8.41 -12.13
C GLY A 373 11.68 7.69 -13.32
N LEU A 374 11.34 6.41 -13.53
CA LEU A 374 11.79 5.65 -14.69
C LEU A 374 11.15 6.16 -15.99
N ALA A 375 9.83 6.33 -16.02
CA ALA A 375 9.10 6.79 -17.19
C ALA A 375 9.55 8.19 -17.65
N THR A 376 9.72 9.13 -16.73
CA THR A 376 10.13 10.50 -17.07
C THR A 376 11.61 10.60 -17.41
N SER A 377 12.47 9.77 -16.84
CA SER A 377 13.88 9.69 -17.26
C SER A 377 14.06 9.02 -18.61
N ILE A 378 13.25 8.00 -18.95
CA ILE A 378 13.17 7.44 -20.29
C ILE A 378 12.74 8.51 -21.28
N LEU A 379 11.65 9.24 -20.99
CA LEU A 379 11.19 10.31 -21.87
C LEU A 379 12.26 11.36 -22.08
N TRP A 380 12.88 11.85 -21.01
CA TRP A 380 13.91 12.88 -21.08
C TRP A 380 15.15 12.43 -21.89
N THR A 381 15.66 11.24 -21.63
CA THR A 381 16.91 10.76 -22.26
C THR A 381 16.72 10.15 -23.64
N GLY A 382 15.51 9.65 -23.94
CA GLY A 382 15.17 9.07 -25.24
C GLY A 382 14.66 10.11 -26.26
N THR A 383 14.35 11.32 -25.82
CA THR A 383 14.03 12.45 -26.71
C THR A 383 15.26 13.33 -26.92
N GLY A 384 15.45 13.82 -28.15
CA GLY A 384 16.61 14.63 -28.52
C GLY A 384 16.58 16.07 -28.00
N THR A 385 17.76 16.68 -27.92
CA THR A 385 17.94 18.12 -27.66
C THR A 385 17.32 18.92 -28.80
N GLY A 386 16.17 19.54 -28.57
CA GLY A 386 15.32 20.19 -29.59
C GLY A 386 13.92 19.58 -29.74
N SER A 387 13.58 18.57 -28.92
CA SER A 387 12.20 18.12 -28.77
C SER A 387 11.42 19.02 -27.79
N VAL A 388 10.09 19.01 -27.91
CA VAL A 388 9.15 19.70 -27.01
C VAL A 388 9.35 19.36 -25.52
N VAL A 389 9.95 18.19 -25.22
CA VAL A 389 10.30 17.77 -23.87
C VAL A 389 11.45 18.61 -23.31
N HIS A 390 12.48 18.85 -24.11
CA HIS A 390 13.67 19.62 -23.72
C HIS A 390 13.40 21.13 -23.71
N ASP A 391 12.45 21.62 -24.54
CA ASP A 391 12.04 23.03 -24.59
C ASP A 391 11.43 23.52 -23.26
N MET A 392 10.81 22.63 -22.49
CA MET A 392 10.30 22.95 -21.16
C MET A 392 11.42 23.30 -20.17
N GLY A 393 12.66 22.90 -20.47
CA GLY A 393 13.82 23.09 -19.61
C GLY A 393 13.93 22.02 -18.52
N PHE A 394 15.15 21.58 -18.25
CA PHE A 394 15.44 20.46 -17.35
C PHE A 394 14.86 20.63 -15.93
N PHE A 395 14.99 21.83 -15.37
CA PHE A 395 14.50 22.13 -14.02
C PHE A 395 12.97 22.04 -13.95
N SER A 396 12.27 22.69 -14.88
CA SER A 396 10.82 22.68 -14.95
C SER A 396 10.29 21.27 -15.19
N PHE A 397 10.90 20.52 -16.12
CA PHE A 397 10.56 19.13 -16.37
C PHE A 397 10.68 18.26 -15.12
N THR A 398 11.80 18.36 -14.42
CA THR A 398 12.06 17.56 -13.22
C THR A 398 11.08 17.90 -12.10
N LEU A 399 10.88 19.20 -11.82
CA LEU A 399 10.00 19.66 -10.74
C LEU A 399 8.54 19.29 -11.02
N LEU A 400 8.07 19.52 -12.24
CA LEU A 400 6.70 19.21 -12.62
C LEU A 400 6.45 17.70 -12.61
N SER A 401 7.43 16.91 -13.07
CA SER A 401 7.39 15.44 -12.99
C SER A 401 7.23 14.95 -11.54
N LEU A 402 7.97 15.54 -10.60
CA LEU A 402 7.87 15.21 -9.18
C LEU A 402 6.48 15.56 -8.63
N VAL A 403 5.99 16.78 -8.88
CA VAL A 403 4.69 17.24 -8.37
C VAL A 403 3.55 16.36 -8.91
N ILE A 404 3.55 16.09 -10.21
CA ILE A 404 2.54 15.21 -10.83
C ILE A 404 2.65 13.79 -10.29
N THR A 405 3.86 13.27 -10.08
CA THR A 405 4.06 11.94 -9.46
C THR A 405 3.44 11.88 -8.07
N LEU A 406 3.64 12.91 -7.25
CA LEU A 406 3.04 12.98 -5.92
C LEU A 406 1.50 12.99 -5.99
N ILE A 407 0.93 13.75 -6.91
CA ILE A 407 -0.52 13.80 -7.16
C ILE A 407 -1.03 12.45 -7.67
N ALA A 408 -0.36 11.86 -8.67
CA ALA A 408 -0.70 10.57 -9.23
C ALA A 408 -0.63 9.46 -8.17
N SER A 409 0.27 9.57 -7.18
CA SER A 409 0.34 8.64 -6.06
C SER A 409 -0.88 8.68 -5.13
N LEU A 410 -1.73 9.71 -5.25
CA LEU A 410 -3.00 9.84 -4.54
C LEU A 410 -4.11 9.18 -5.39
N GLY A 411 -4.39 7.90 -5.19
CA GLY A 411 -5.52 7.26 -5.85
C GLY A 411 -5.28 6.03 -6.68
N ILE A 412 -4.02 5.66 -6.87
CA ILE A 412 -3.70 4.40 -7.55
C ILE A 412 -4.28 3.28 -6.69
N ALA A 413 -5.25 2.55 -7.23
CA ALA A 413 -5.73 1.35 -6.57
C ALA A 413 -4.57 0.35 -6.44
N GLY A 414 -4.38 -0.24 -5.25
CA GLY A 414 -3.33 -1.23 -4.99
C GLY A 414 -3.58 -2.59 -5.64
N VAL A 415 -3.85 -2.61 -6.95
CA VAL A 415 -4.12 -3.78 -7.80
C VAL A 415 -2.96 -4.01 -8.77
N PRO A 416 -2.82 -5.21 -9.37
CA PRO A 416 -1.77 -5.48 -10.36
C PRO A 416 -1.88 -4.59 -11.61
N GLY A 417 -0.75 -4.31 -12.26
CA GLY A 417 -0.74 -3.60 -13.56
C GLY A 417 -0.90 -2.07 -13.46
N THR A 418 -0.56 -1.48 -12.32
CA THR A 418 -0.68 -0.02 -12.08
C THR A 418 0.36 0.82 -12.83
N ALA A 419 1.37 0.19 -13.41
CA ALA A 419 2.45 0.83 -14.15
C ALA A 419 1.96 1.72 -15.29
N THR A 420 1.06 1.19 -16.12
CA THR A 420 0.47 1.89 -17.26
C THR A 420 -0.31 3.10 -16.80
N VAL A 421 -1.10 2.96 -15.72
CA VAL A 421 -1.90 4.05 -15.15
C VAL A 421 -0.98 5.18 -14.67
N VAL A 422 0.10 4.84 -13.98
CA VAL A 422 1.06 5.84 -13.48
C VAL A 422 1.81 6.50 -14.63
N THR A 423 2.34 5.74 -15.58
CA THR A 423 3.09 6.28 -16.72
C THR A 423 2.21 7.18 -17.58
N VAL A 424 1.02 6.72 -17.96
CA VAL A 424 0.08 7.54 -18.75
C VAL A 424 -0.38 8.76 -17.96
N GLY A 425 -0.69 8.62 -16.67
CA GLY A 425 -1.11 9.73 -15.83
C GLY A 425 -0.03 10.81 -15.64
N VAL A 426 1.22 10.39 -15.42
CA VAL A 426 2.35 11.31 -15.22
C VAL A 426 2.72 12.00 -16.53
N LEU A 427 2.86 11.25 -17.63
CA LEU A 427 3.19 11.83 -18.93
C LEU A 427 2.05 12.71 -19.46
N GLY A 428 0.80 12.32 -19.24
CA GLY A 428 -0.36 13.15 -19.56
C GLY A 428 -0.41 14.45 -18.76
N GLY A 429 -0.17 14.40 -17.45
CA GLY A 429 -0.08 15.60 -16.63
C GLY A 429 1.06 16.55 -17.04
N LEU A 430 2.12 16.02 -17.65
CA LEU A 430 3.23 16.79 -18.22
C LEU A 430 2.94 17.35 -19.62
N GLY A 431 1.83 16.95 -20.25
CA GLY A 431 1.51 17.33 -21.64
C GLY A 431 2.20 16.48 -22.70
N PHE A 432 2.76 15.32 -22.34
CA PHE A 432 3.52 14.42 -23.22
C PHE A 432 2.85 13.04 -23.39
N ILE A 433 1.52 12.99 -23.37
CA ILE A 433 0.78 11.72 -23.49
C ILE A 433 1.05 11.00 -24.82
N GLY A 434 1.31 11.72 -25.91
CA GLY A 434 1.69 11.13 -27.20
C GLY A 434 2.96 10.26 -27.17
N PHE A 435 3.80 10.39 -26.14
CA PHE A 435 4.95 9.52 -25.93
C PHE A 435 4.66 8.30 -25.04
N ALA A 436 3.46 8.18 -24.48
CA ALA A 436 3.15 7.15 -23.50
C ALA A 436 3.32 5.74 -24.05
N ASP A 437 2.83 5.48 -25.27
CA ASP A 437 2.96 4.16 -25.91
C ASP A 437 4.44 3.81 -26.16
N SER A 438 5.22 4.80 -26.64
CA SER A 438 6.64 4.61 -26.90
C SER A 438 7.46 4.39 -25.62
N VAL A 439 7.12 5.08 -24.53
CA VAL A 439 7.75 4.84 -23.21
C VAL A 439 7.32 3.50 -22.64
N LEU A 440 6.05 3.13 -22.77
CA LEU A 440 5.53 1.85 -22.30
C LEU A 440 6.09 0.67 -23.09
N ALA A 441 6.37 0.80 -24.39
CA ALA A 441 7.00 -0.26 -25.16
C ALA A 441 8.35 -0.71 -24.57
N ILE A 442 9.07 0.20 -23.88
CA ILE A 442 10.32 -0.11 -23.19
C ILE A 442 10.06 -0.83 -21.85
N ILE A 443 9.03 -0.45 -21.08
CA ILE A 443 8.80 -0.97 -19.71
C ILE A 443 7.87 -2.19 -19.70
N ALA A 444 6.80 -2.15 -20.49
CA ALA A 444 5.69 -3.11 -20.52
C ALA A 444 6.10 -4.58 -20.69
N PRO A 445 7.08 -4.94 -21.55
CA PRO A 445 7.39 -6.35 -21.81
C PRO A 445 7.78 -7.15 -20.58
N LEU A 446 8.33 -6.50 -19.55
CA LEU A 446 8.75 -7.12 -18.30
C LEU A 446 8.10 -6.44 -17.08
N ASP A 447 7.10 -5.57 -17.29
CA ASP A 447 6.44 -4.78 -16.25
C ASP A 447 5.95 -5.64 -15.10
N GLY A 448 5.43 -6.80 -15.43
CA GLY A 448 4.92 -7.68 -14.41
C GLY A 448 6.01 -8.27 -13.50
N LEU A 449 7.24 -8.52 -13.96
CA LEU A 449 8.32 -8.88 -13.01
C LEU A 449 8.61 -7.68 -12.11
N PHE A 450 8.74 -6.49 -12.71
CA PHE A 450 8.98 -5.26 -11.98
C PHE A 450 7.86 -4.90 -10.98
N ASP A 451 6.61 -5.23 -11.27
CA ASP A 451 5.44 -5.04 -10.40
C ASP A 451 5.54 -5.81 -9.09
N MET A 452 6.21 -6.97 -9.09
CA MET A 452 6.53 -7.71 -7.86
C MET A 452 7.38 -6.85 -6.93
N GLY A 453 8.52 -6.35 -7.44
CA GLY A 453 9.43 -5.52 -6.65
C GLY A 453 8.74 -4.25 -6.14
N ARG A 454 7.99 -3.56 -7.00
CA ARG A 454 7.29 -2.32 -6.64
C ARG A 454 6.22 -2.55 -5.57
N THR A 455 5.40 -3.59 -5.73
CA THR A 455 4.36 -3.90 -4.74
C THR A 455 4.97 -4.29 -3.40
N GLY A 456 6.00 -5.15 -3.39
CA GLY A 456 6.72 -5.50 -2.18
C GLY A 456 7.25 -4.27 -1.43
N ASN A 457 7.87 -3.34 -2.15
CA ASN A 457 8.40 -2.11 -1.55
C ASN A 457 7.29 -1.18 -1.01
N ASN A 458 6.15 -1.06 -1.70
CA ASN A 458 5.01 -0.28 -1.20
C ASN A 458 4.50 -0.83 0.13
N VAL A 459 4.32 -2.15 0.20
CA VAL A 459 3.88 -2.82 1.43
C VAL A 459 4.92 -2.61 2.54
N LEU A 460 6.21 -2.72 2.24
CA LEU A 460 7.26 -2.45 3.21
C LEU A 460 7.26 -0.99 3.70
N ALA A 461 6.96 -0.03 2.82
CA ALA A 461 6.84 1.39 3.20
C ALA A 461 5.74 1.60 4.26
N ALA A 462 4.61 0.90 4.14
CA ALA A 462 3.55 0.89 5.16
C ALA A 462 4.08 0.37 6.51
N VAL A 463 4.82 -0.74 6.46
CA VAL A 463 5.41 -1.40 7.63
C VAL A 463 6.53 -0.58 8.25
N ALA A 464 7.14 0.35 7.52
CA ALA A 464 8.12 1.30 8.04
C ALA A 464 7.45 2.55 8.63
N VAL A 465 6.50 3.15 7.92
CA VAL A 465 5.87 4.42 8.30
C VAL A 465 5.01 4.27 9.55
N ALA A 466 4.21 3.20 9.66
CA ALA A 466 3.31 3.02 10.80
C ALA A 466 4.06 2.99 12.15
N PRO A 467 5.14 2.20 12.34
CA PRO A 467 5.92 2.26 13.58
C PRO A 467 6.57 3.63 13.86
N ILE A 468 7.03 4.35 12.83
CA ILE A 468 7.62 5.68 12.99
C ILE A 468 6.58 6.67 13.52
N VAL A 469 5.39 6.68 12.90
CA VAL A 469 4.26 7.50 13.35
C VAL A 469 3.85 7.12 14.76
N ALA A 470 3.71 5.81 15.04
CA ALA A 470 3.37 5.29 16.35
C ALA A 470 4.36 5.73 17.42
N LYS A 471 5.67 5.64 17.15
CA LYS A 471 6.71 6.10 18.06
C LYS A 471 6.58 7.58 18.40
N SER A 472 6.25 8.40 17.39
CA SER A 472 6.04 9.84 17.55
C SER A 472 4.79 10.20 18.37
N GLU A 473 3.86 9.24 18.49
CA GLU A 473 2.58 9.39 19.19
C GLU A 473 2.54 8.60 20.52
N GLY A 474 3.63 7.94 20.92
CA GLY A 474 3.65 7.12 22.14
C GLY A 474 2.85 5.81 22.02
N GLN A 475 2.58 5.36 20.80
CA GLN A 475 1.66 4.27 20.47
C GLN A 475 2.36 2.96 20.05
N ILE A 476 3.60 2.77 20.50
CA ILE A 476 4.25 1.45 20.50
C ILE A 476 3.99 0.80 21.86
N GLU A 477 3.36 -0.37 21.84
CA GLU A 477 2.90 -1.11 23.03
C GLU A 477 4.03 -1.94 23.67
N GLU A 478 3.77 -2.41 24.89
CA GLU A 478 4.67 -3.31 25.62
C GLU A 478 4.95 -4.61 24.86
N GLY A 479 6.16 -5.14 25.03
CA GLY A 479 6.60 -6.35 24.32
C GLY A 479 7.00 -6.12 22.86
N SER A 480 6.96 -4.88 22.34
CA SER A 480 7.42 -4.58 20.99
C SER A 480 8.89 -4.95 20.77
N PRO A 481 9.24 -5.63 19.66
CA PRO A 481 10.64 -5.89 19.30
C PRO A 481 11.39 -4.63 18.88
N LEU A 482 10.69 -3.50 18.67
CA LEU A 482 11.25 -2.27 18.12
C LEU A 482 12.01 -1.42 19.14
N LEU A 483 11.69 -1.55 20.43
CA LEU A 483 12.23 -0.70 21.48
C LEU A 483 12.86 -1.54 22.61
N SER A 484 13.62 -0.88 23.49
CA SER A 484 13.99 -1.45 24.79
C SER A 484 12.93 -1.11 25.83
N GLU A 485 12.95 -1.72 27.00
CA GLU A 485 12.05 -1.36 28.12
C GLU A 485 12.13 0.13 28.46
N LYS A 486 13.34 0.72 28.44
CA LYS A 486 13.55 2.17 28.58
C LYS A 486 12.84 2.97 27.47
N GLY A 487 12.84 2.44 26.25
CA GLY A 487 12.10 3.01 25.12
C GLY A 487 10.58 2.96 25.34
N ILE A 488 10.06 1.85 25.86
CA ILE A 488 8.63 1.69 26.18
C ILE A 488 8.18 2.63 27.29
N LEU A 489 8.98 2.83 28.35
CA LEU A 489 8.67 3.83 29.38
C LEU A 489 8.59 5.25 28.81
N ARG A 490 9.47 5.59 27.85
CA ARG A 490 9.37 6.86 27.11
C ARG A 490 8.10 6.95 26.28
N GLN A 491 7.63 5.84 25.69
CA GLN A 491 6.37 5.81 24.95
C GLN A 491 5.18 6.14 25.85
N LYS A 492 5.09 5.54 27.05
CA LYS A 492 4.04 5.86 28.03
C LYS A 492 4.01 7.35 28.38
N ALA A 493 5.19 7.96 28.55
CA ALA A 493 5.27 9.38 28.87
C ALA A 493 4.89 10.30 27.69
N ILE A 494 5.27 9.92 26.47
CA ILE A 494 4.84 10.62 25.25
C ILE A 494 3.31 10.55 25.13
N LEU A 495 2.74 9.35 25.32
CA LEU A 495 1.30 9.13 25.26
C LEU A 495 0.56 9.93 26.34
N ASN A 496 1.03 9.91 27.58
CA ASN A 496 0.45 10.71 28.66
C ASN A 496 0.47 12.21 28.33
N LYS A 497 1.60 12.72 27.84
CA LYS A 497 1.72 14.12 27.40
C LYS A 497 0.73 14.48 26.27
N ILE A 498 0.51 13.57 25.34
CA ILE A 498 -0.45 13.75 24.24
C ILE A 498 -1.88 13.75 24.79
N ASN A 499 -2.21 12.79 25.65
CA ASN A 499 -3.53 12.67 26.28
C ASN A 499 -3.87 13.94 27.08
N ILE A 500 -2.95 14.47 27.88
CA ILE A 500 -3.13 15.74 28.60
C ILE A 500 -3.40 16.88 27.61
N LYS A 501 -2.61 16.99 26.54
CA LYS A 501 -2.82 18.05 25.54
C LYS A 501 -4.20 17.96 24.88
N GLU A 502 -4.67 16.74 24.61
CA GLU A 502 -5.95 16.48 23.97
C GLU A 502 -7.12 16.73 24.93
N GLU A 503 -7.03 16.28 26.17
CA GLU A 503 -8.03 16.51 27.21
C GLU A 503 -8.27 18.01 27.41
N PHE A 504 -7.21 18.80 27.60
CA PHE A 504 -7.35 20.25 27.76
C PHE A 504 -7.82 20.95 26.49
N ALA A 505 -7.45 20.44 25.31
CA ALA A 505 -8.03 20.95 24.06
C ALA A 505 -9.54 20.67 23.99
N VAL A 506 -10.02 19.56 24.55
CA VAL A 506 -11.46 19.23 24.61
C VAL A 506 -12.19 20.20 25.52
N LYS A 507 -11.63 20.43 26.72
CA LYS A 507 -12.19 21.38 27.68
C LYS A 507 -12.31 22.77 27.05
N ILE A 508 -11.23 23.29 26.44
CA ILE A 508 -11.25 24.61 25.79
C ILE A 508 -12.28 24.67 24.66
N GLU A 509 -12.34 23.69 23.77
CA GLU A 509 -13.32 23.69 22.67
C GLU A 509 -14.76 23.64 23.17
N ASN A 510 -15.03 22.87 24.24
CA ASN A 510 -16.34 22.84 24.87
C ASN A 510 -16.70 24.19 25.49
N THR A 511 -15.76 24.83 26.22
CA THR A 511 -15.95 26.18 26.77
C THR A 511 -16.20 27.22 25.67
N THR A 512 -15.44 27.18 24.56
CA THR A 512 -15.67 28.03 23.38
C THR A 512 -17.05 27.79 22.76
N ARG A 513 -17.48 26.52 22.65
CA ARG A 513 -18.79 26.17 22.10
C ARG A 513 -19.93 26.66 23.00
N THR A 514 -19.79 26.53 24.31
CA THR A 514 -20.76 27.05 25.29
C THR A 514 -20.86 28.57 25.19
N TYR A 515 -19.71 29.27 25.18
CA TYR A 515 -19.67 30.72 24.99
C TYR A 515 -20.37 31.16 23.70
N ASN A 516 -20.05 30.54 22.56
CA ASN A 516 -20.67 30.87 21.27
C ASN A 516 -22.19 30.63 21.27
N LYS A 517 -22.66 29.58 21.94
CA LYS A 517 -24.10 29.35 22.12
C LYS A 517 -24.74 30.43 22.98
N SER A 518 -24.12 30.79 24.09
CA SER A 518 -24.63 31.81 25.01
C SER A 518 -24.68 33.19 24.37
N VAL A 519 -23.71 33.56 23.53
CA VAL A 519 -23.64 34.89 22.89
C VAL A 519 -24.56 35.05 21.68
N ASN A 520 -24.95 33.95 21.04
CA ASN A 520 -25.79 33.96 19.84
C ASN A 520 -27.30 33.88 20.13
N VAL A 521 -27.72 34.02 21.39
CA VAL A 521 -29.13 34.08 21.78
C VAL A 521 -29.72 35.44 21.34
N LYS A 522 -30.88 35.43 20.68
CA LYS A 522 -31.57 36.66 20.25
C LYS A 522 -32.00 37.48 21.48
N GLY A 523 -31.72 38.78 21.47
CA GLY A 523 -32.16 39.72 22.51
C GLY A 523 -31.18 39.92 23.68
N ILE A 524 -29.95 39.41 23.58
CA ILE A 524 -28.95 39.57 24.66
C ILE A 524 -28.45 41.02 24.77
N GLU A 525 -28.33 41.53 26.00
CA GLU A 525 -27.83 42.88 26.24
C GLU A 525 -26.31 42.98 26.02
N ALA A 526 -25.83 44.18 25.68
CA ALA A 526 -24.40 44.43 25.48
C ALA A 526 -23.56 44.22 26.77
N SER A 527 -24.13 44.56 27.92
CA SER A 527 -23.56 44.35 29.26
C SER A 527 -23.37 42.85 29.56
N GLU A 528 -24.39 42.04 29.27
CA GLU A 528 -24.39 40.59 29.48
C GLU A 528 -23.40 39.90 28.54
N LYS A 529 -23.32 40.34 27.27
CA LYS A 529 -22.33 39.86 26.31
C LYS A 529 -20.89 40.16 26.76
N ALA A 530 -20.64 41.32 27.36
CA ALA A 530 -19.34 41.67 27.92
C ALA A 530 -18.96 40.76 29.11
N ASN A 531 -19.92 40.50 30.01
CA ASN A 531 -19.74 39.56 31.12
C ASN A 531 -19.45 38.13 30.65
N LEU A 532 -20.19 37.62 29.68
CA LEU A 532 -19.95 36.30 29.08
C LEU A 532 -18.56 36.18 28.46
N LYS A 533 -18.09 37.25 27.78
CA LYS A 533 -16.74 37.31 27.20
C LYS A 533 -15.66 37.32 28.27
N SER A 534 -15.86 38.07 29.36
CA SER A 534 -14.94 38.10 30.50
C SER A 534 -14.81 36.72 31.15
N LYS A 535 -15.94 36.08 31.49
CA LYS A 535 -16.00 34.74 32.08
C LYS A 535 -15.34 33.69 31.18
N TYR A 536 -15.62 33.72 29.87
CA TYR A 536 -14.98 32.86 28.88
C TYR A 536 -13.44 33.03 28.87
N SER A 537 -12.97 34.27 28.86
CA SER A 537 -11.54 34.58 28.83
C SER A 537 -10.83 34.06 30.09
N GLU A 538 -11.45 34.24 31.26
CA GLU A 538 -10.93 33.76 32.54
C GLU A 538 -10.87 32.23 32.60
N GLU A 539 -11.95 31.55 32.21
CA GLU A 539 -12.02 30.08 32.20
C GLU A 539 -10.98 29.46 31.25
N VAL A 540 -10.80 30.03 30.06
CA VAL A 540 -9.76 29.60 29.11
C VAL A 540 -8.35 29.87 29.66
N LYS A 541 -8.14 30.98 30.38
CA LYS A 541 -6.86 31.29 31.02
C LYS A 541 -6.53 30.25 32.11
N THR A 542 -7.49 29.89 32.94
CA THR A 542 -7.36 28.85 33.97
C THR A 542 -7.05 27.49 33.34
N LEU A 543 -7.82 27.06 32.32
CA LEU A 543 -7.56 25.80 31.61
C LEU A 543 -6.15 25.74 30.97
N LYS A 544 -5.63 26.88 30.48
CA LYS A 544 -4.26 26.95 29.96
C LYS A 544 -3.21 26.83 31.08
N ALA A 545 -3.47 27.41 32.25
CA ALA A 545 -2.60 27.29 33.42
C ALA A 545 -2.58 25.84 33.96
N ASP A 546 -3.74 25.22 34.12
CA ASP A 546 -3.89 23.84 34.56
C ASP A 546 -3.20 22.86 33.61
N LYS A 547 -3.36 23.07 32.30
CA LYS A 547 -2.63 22.30 31.28
C LYS A 547 -1.12 22.40 31.49
N LYS A 548 -0.59 23.59 31.78
CA LYS A 548 0.84 23.80 32.01
C LYS A 548 1.29 23.05 33.27
N ALA A 549 0.51 23.12 34.35
CA ALA A 549 0.79 22.41 35.60
C ALA A 549 0.77 20.87 35.40
N ALA A 550 -0.25 20.33 34.73
CA ALA A 550 -0.35 18.91 34.42
C ALA A 550 0.83 18.40 33.58
N LEU A 551 1.25 19.18 32.57
CA LEU A 551 2.43 18.87 31.76
C LEU A 551 3.73 18.91 32.56
N LEU A 552 3.83 19.79 33.55
CA LEU A 552 5.00 19.89 34.45
C LEU A 552 5.08 18.66 35.36
N SER A 553 3.94 18.27 35.95
CA SER A 553 3.82 17.06 36.80
C SER A 553 4.23 15.81 36.03
N ALA A 554 3.66 15.60 34.83
CA ALA A 554 3.99 14.46 33.98
C ALA A 554 5.48 14.41 33.58
N LYS A 555 6.15 15.58 33.49
CA LYS A 555 7.59 15.66 33.23
C LYS A 555 8.42 15.25 34.46
N GLN A 556 7.97 15.60 35.67
CA GLN A 556 8.62 15.22 36.93
C GLN A 556 8.48 13.72 37.19
N GLU A 557 7.30 13.15 36.95
CA GLU A 557 7.01 11.71 37.07
C GLU A 557 7.88 10.86 36.12
N LEU A 558 8.15 11.38 34.91
CA LEU A 558 9.11 10.74 33.99
C LEU A 558 10.55 10.81 34.50
N ALA A 559 10.91 11.84 35.27
CA ALA A 559 12.26 11.99 35.83
C ALA A 559 12.49 11.00 36.98
N THR A 560 11.49 10.75 37.82
CA THR A 560 11.56 9.77 38.92
C THR A 560 11.58 8.33 38.41
N LEU A 561 10.86 8.00 37.34
CA LEU A 561 10.92 6.67 36.69
C LEU A 561 12.31 6.33 36.10
N LYS A 562 13.19 7.32 35.89
CA LYS A 562 14.56 7.09 35.40
C LYS A 562 15.54 6.72 36.52
N GLU A 563 15.25 7.01 37.78
CA GLU A 563 16.16 6.78 38.92
C GLU A 563 16.44 5.30 39.22
N PRO A 564 15.43 4.40 39.30
CA PRO A 564 15.66 2.99 39.58
C PRO A 564 16.47 2.29 38.47
N LEU A 565 16.29 2.73 37.22
CA LEU A 565 16.97 2.21 36.02
C LEU A 565 18.41 2.72 35.82
N ARG A 566 18.83 3.67 36.66
CA ARG A 566 20.20 4.17 36.75
C ARG A 566 20.97 3.39 37.81
N LYS A 567 20.28 2.94 38.88
CA LYS A 567 20.84 2.12 39.97
C LYS A 567 21.04 0.64 39.62
N SER A 568 20.34 0.07 38.64
CA SER A 568 20.61 -1.31 38.17
C SER A 568 21.83 -1.44 37.23
N LYS A 569 22.59 -0.35 37.05
CA LYS A 569 23.81 -0.27 36.23
C LYS A 569 25.06 0.14 37.05
N ALA A 570 24.87 0.51 38.31
CA ALA A 570 25.92 0.60 39.30
C ALA A 570 25.88 -0.69 40.10
#